data_AF-A0A641ACG7-F1
#
_entry.id   AF-A0A641ACG7-F1
#
_cell.length_a   1.000
_cell.length_b   1.000
_cell.length_c   1.000
_cell.angle_alpha   90.00
_cell.angle_beta   90.00
_cell.angle_gamma   90.00
#
_symmetry.space_group_name_H-M   'P 1'
#
loop_
_entity.id
_entity.type
_entity.pdbx_description
1 polymer ?
#
loop_
_entity_poly.entity_id
_entity_poly.type
_entity_poly.pdbx_seq_one_letter_code
_entity_poly.pdbx_strand_id
1 'polypeptide(L)' 'MVKVYLSRKGFEYTEHNVSKDRESLKDLVSMGYRSTPVTVIGDEKVVGYSPAKLDEALEAAGFT' A
#
# COMPACT_ATOMS: atom_id res chain seq x y z
N MET A 1 3.64 10.11 -1.76
CA MET A 1 4.13 9.57 -3.04
C MET A 1 3.28 8.41 -3.53
N VAL A 2 3.12 7.30 -2.77
CA VAL A 2 2.29 6.14 -3.16
C VAL A 2 0.87 6.52 -3.61
N LYS A 3 0.12 7.28 -2.79
CA LYS A 3 -1.25 7.72 -3.10
C LYS A 3 -1.37 8.43 -4.45
N VAL A 4 -0.48 9.39 -4.69
CA VAL A 4 -0.43 10.15 -5.95
C VAL A 4 -0.06 9.25 -7.12
N TYR A 5 0.85 8.29 -6.90
CA TYR A 5 1.27 7.34 -7.91
C TYR A 5 0.11 6.45 -8.38
N LEU A 6 -0.61 5.83 -7.44
CA LEU A 6 -1.78 5.00 -7.74
C LEU A 6 -2.90 5.81 -8.39
N SER A 7 -3.21 7.01 -7.86
CA SER A 7 -4.21 7.89 -8.46
C SER A 7 -3.86 8.32 -9.89
N ARG A 8 -2.59 8.57 -10.20
CA ARG A 8 -2.14 8.92 -11.57
C ARG A 8 -2.29 7.77 -12.55
N LYS A 9 -2.19 6.53 -12.06
CA LYS A 9 -2.45 5.33 -12.85
C LYS A 9 -3.94 4.97 -12.94
N GLY A 10 -4.81 5.72 -12.27
CA GLY A 10 -6.26 5.48 -12.27
C GLY A 10 -6.71 4.35 -11.34
N PHE A 11 -5.85 3.88 -10.43
CA PHE A 11 -6.23 2.87 -9.46
C PHE A 11 -6.96 3.49 -8.27
N GLU A 12 -8.09 2.89 -7.92
CA GLU A 12 -8.77 3.14 -6.64
C GLU A 12 -8.06 2.38 -5.52
N TYR A 13 -8.01 2.98 -4.34
CA TYR A 13 -7.41 2.38 -3.16
C TYR A 13 -8.08 2.89 -1.89
N THR A 14 -8.04 2.07 -0.85
CA THR A 14 -8.47 2.47 0.49
C THR A 14 -7.30 3.05 1.28
N GLU A 15 -7.47 4.24 1.84
CA GLU A 15 -6.45 4.85 2.71
C GLU A 15 -6.68 4.47 4.18
N HIS A 16 -5.68 3.83 4.78
CA HIS A 16 -5.61 3.55 6.21
C HIS A 16 -4.62 4.51 6.89
N ASN A 17 -5.13 5.53 7.57
CA ASN A 17 -4.30 6.55 8.21
C ASN A 17 -3.99 6.19 9.67
N VAL A 18 -2.84 5.53 9.89
CA VAL A 18 -2.39 5.07 11.22
C VAL A 18 -2.16 6.19 12.25
N SER A 19 -2.05 7.45 11.81
CA SER A 19 -1.93 8.60 12.72
C SER A 19 -3.29 9.09 13.24
N LYS A 20 -4.39 8.70 12.57
CA LYS A 20 -5.75 9.12 12.91
C LYS A 20 -6.63 7.96 13.38
N ASP A 21 -6.34 6.76 12.91
CA ASP A 21 -7.09 5.55 13.21
C ASP A 21 -6.21 4.53 13.93
N ARG A 22 -6.65 4.17 15.14
CA ARG A 22 -5.97 3.22 16.01
C ARG A 22 -6.12 1.78 15.51
N GLU A 23 -7.21 1.46 14.80
CA GLU A 23 -7.39 0.14 14.19
C GLU A 23 -6.41 -0.04 13.04
N SER A 24 -6.30 0.92 12.14
CA SER A 24 -5.27 0.95 11.09
C SER A 24 -3.85 0.78 11.64
N LEU A 25 -3.52 1.43 12.76
CA LEU A 25 -2.23 1.24 13.43
C LEU A 25 -2.04 -0.19 13.95
N LYS A 26 -3.09 -0.76 14.56
CA LYS A 26 -3.07 -2.14 15.05
C LYS A 26 -2.87 -3.13 13.90
N ASP A 27 -3.53 -2.91 12.77
CA ASP A 27 -3.39 -3.75 11.58
C ASP A 27 -1.97 -3.68 11.01
N LEU A 28 -1.40 -2.48 10.93
CA LEU A 28 -0.01 -2.28 10.50
C LEU A 28 0.98 -3.08 11.36
N VAL A 29 0.85 -2.97 12.69
CA VAL A 29 1.73 -3.68 13.64
C VAL A 29 1.48 -5.18 13.61
N SER A 30 0.22 -5.62 13.46
CA SER A 30 -0.14 -7.04 13.37
C SER A 30 0.39 -7.69 12.10
N MET A 31 0.53 -6.93 11.02
CA MET A 31 1.24 -7.35 9.80
C MET A 31 2.77 -7.42 9.97
N GLY A 32 3.32 -6.99 11.11
CA GLY A 32 4.75 -6.99 11.40
C GLY A 32 5.49 -5.71 10.98
N TYR A 33 4.77 -4.69 10.49
CA TYR A 33 5.37 -3.45 10.03
C TYR A 33 5.36 -2.36 11.10
N ARG A 34 6.40 -1.53 11.09
CA ARG A 34 6.55 -0.40 12.04
C ARG A 34 6.74 0.94 11.35
N SER A 35 6.79 0.94 10.02
CA SER A 35 7.01 2.12 9.18
C SER A 35 5.93 2.20 8.12
N THR A 36 5.54 3.43 7.78
CA THR A 36 4.65 3.73 6.66
C THR A 36 5.45 4.35 5.50
N PRO A 37 4.94 4.31 4.26
CA PRO A 37 3.73 3.61 3.83
C PRO A 37 3.94 2.09 3.70
N VAL A 38 2.86 1.32 3.86
CA VAL A 38 2.75 -0.07 3.44
C VAL A 38 1.57 -0.17 2.49
N THR A 39 1.77 -0.78 1.34
CA THR A 39 0.75 -0.95 0.30
C THR A 39 0.51 -2.42 0.11
N VAL A 40 -0.75 -2.83 0.22
CA VAL A 40 -1.18 -4.21 0.02
C VAL A 40 -1.89 -4.26 -1.33
N ILE A 41 -1.43 -5.12 -2.23
CA ILE A 41 -1.95 -5.28 -3.59
C ILE A 41 -2.14 -6.78 -3.81
N GLY A 42 -3.39 -7.26 -3.71
CA GLY A 42 -3.65 -8.70 -3.66
C GLY A 42 -2.90 -9.34 -2.48
N ASP A 43 -2.09 -10.35 -2.77
CA ASP A 43 -1.24 -11.03 -1.78
C ASP A 43 0.11 -10.32 -1.54
N GLU A 44 0.46 -9.35 -2.39
CA GLU A 44 1.74 -8.64 -2.35
C GLU A 44 1.71 -7.47 -1.36
N LYS A 45 2.84 -7.29 -0.65
CA LYS A 45 3.02 -6.23 0.34
C LYS A 45 4.27 -5.42 0.02
N VAL A 46 4.07 -4.18 -0.39
CA VAL A 46 5.15 -3.25 -0.72
C VAL A 46 5.35 -2.28 0.43
N VAL A 47 6.56 -2.28 1.02
CA VAL A 47 6.94 -1.35 2.08
C VAL A 47 7.69 -0.15 1.48
N GLY A 48 7.32 1.06 1.89
CA GLY A 48 7.90 2.29 1.39
C GLY A 48 7.34 2.70 0.03
N TYR A 49 8.08 3.57 -0.66
CA TYR A 49 7.73 4.00 -2.01
C TYR A 49 8.76 3.50 -3.01
N SER A 50 8.37 2.53 -3.83
CA SER A 50 9.15 2.01 -4.94
C SER A 50 8.23 1.78 -6.14
N PRO A 51 8.24 2.67 -7.16
CA PRO A 51 7.40 2.51 -8.35
C PRO A 51 7.56 1.16 -9.03
N ALA A 52 8.80 0.66 -9.15
CA ALA A 52 9.07 -0.65 -9.75
C ALA A 52 8.37 -1.79 -8.99
N LYS A 53 8.50 -1.85 -7.66
CA LYS A 53 7.83 -2.88 -6.85
C LYS A 53 6.31 -2.75 -6.83
N LEU A 54 5.80 -1.51 -6.90
CA LEU A 54 4.36 -1.29 -7.01
C LEU A 54 3.83 -1.81 -8.36
N ASP A 55 4.59 -1.63 -9.44
CA ASP A 55 4.22 -2.13 -10.76
C ASP A 55 4.29 -3.64 -10.85
N GLU A 56 5.37 -4.24 -10.34
CA GLU A 56 5.49 -5.70 -10.23
C GLU A 56 4.33 -6.30 -9.43
N ALA A 57 3.95 -5.68 -8.31
CA ALA A 57 2.84 -6.15 -7.48
C ALA A 57 1.47 -5.95 -8.16
N LEU A 58 1.27 -4.85 -8.89
CA LEU A 58 0.04 -4.62 -9.68
C LEU A 58 -0.10 -5.65 -10.80
N GLU A 59 0.97 -5.89 -11.57
CA GLU A 59 1.00 -6.91 -12.62
C GLU A 59 0.75 -8.31 -12.06
N ALA A 60 1.42 -8.67 -10.94
CA ALA A 60 1.23 -9.96 -10.27
C ALA A 60 -0.21 -10.18 -9.79
N ALA A 61 -0.88 -9.11 -9.34
CA ALA A 61 -2.27 -9.13 -8.92
C ALA A 61 -3.28 -9.00 -10.09
N GLY A 62 -2.81 -8.89 -11.34
CA GLY A 62 -3.64 -8.79 -12.54
C GLY A 62 -4.25 -7.41 -12.78
N PHE A 63 -3.69 -6.37 -12.15
CA PHE A 63 -4.05 -4.97 -12.40
C PHE A 63 -3.13 -4.38 -13.47
N THR A 64 -3.64 -4.21 -14.69
CA THR A 64 -2.97 -3.57 -15.84
C THR A 64 -3.65 -2.27 -16.22
#